data_AF-A0A6D0F1G7-F1
#
_entry.id   AF-A0A6D0F1G7-F1
#
_cell.length_a   1.000
_cell.length_b   1.000
_cell.length_c   1.000
_cell.angle_alpha   90.00
_cell.angle_beta   90.00
_cell.angle_gamma   90.00
#
_symmetry.space_group_name_H-M   'P 1'
#
loop_
_entity.id
_entity.type
_entity.pdbx_description
1 polymer ?
#
loop_
_entity_poly.entity_id
_entity_poly.type
_entity_poly.pdbx_seq_one_letter_code
_entity_poly.pdbx_strand_id
1 'polypeptide(L)'
;MSKNKLSKGQQRRVNANHQRRLKTSKEKPDYDDNLFGEPDEGIVISRFGMHADVESADGDVHRCNIRRTIRSLVTGDRVVWRPGKPAAEGVNVKGIVEAVHERTSVLTRPDFYDGVKPIAANIDQIVIVSAILPELSLNIIDRYLVACETLQIEPIIVL
;
A
#
# COMPACT_ATOMS: atom_id res chain seq x y z
N MET A 1 -17.45 -12.14 11.68
CA MET A 1 -18.27 -11.72 10.53
C MET A 1 -17.63 -12.26 9.25
N SER A 2 -18.24 -13.27 8.64
CA SER A 2 -17.73 -13.97 7.45
C SER A 2 -17.54 -12.98 6.29
N LYS A 3 -16.32 -12.83 5.77
CA LYS A 3 -16.07 -12.08 4.53
C LYS A 3 -16.80 -12.84 3.40
N ASN A 4 -17.92 -12.29 2.94
CA ASN A 4 -18.65 -12.83 1.79
C ASN A 4 -17.69 -12.95 0.60
N LYS A 5 -17.34 -14.20 0.25
CA LYS A 5 -16.46 -14.51 -0.88
C LYS A 5 -17.18 -14.11 -2.16
N LEU A 6 -16.56 -13.22 -2.93
CA LEU A 6 -17.03 -12.84 -4.26
C LEU A 6 -17.14 -14.08 -5.16
N SER A 7 -18.21 -14.16 -5.95
CA SER A 7 -18.34 -15.17 -7.01
C SER A 7 -17.21 -15.04 -8.04
N LYS A 8 -16.82 -16.13 -8.71
CA LYS A 8 -15.78 -16.12 -9.76
C LYS A 8 -16.03 -15.04 -10.82
N GLY A 9 -17.30 -14.83 -11.20
CA GLY A 9 -17.68 -13.78 -12.14
C GLY A 9 -17.49 -12.37 -11.57
N GLN A 10 -17.84 -12.16 -10.30
CA GLN A 10 -17.60 -10.89 -9.60
C GLN A 10 -16.10 -10.62 -9.44
N GLN A 11 -15.29 -11.63 -9.11
CA GLN A 11 -13.85 -11.51 -9.00
C GLN A 11 -13.20 -11.10 -10.33
N ARG A 12 -13.65 -11.68 -11.45
CA ARG A 12 -13.20 -11.27 -12.80
C ARG A 12 -13.53 -9.81 -13.08
N ARG A 13 -14.75 -9.35 -12.74
CA ARG A 13 -15.16 -7.95 -12.93
C ARG A 13 -14.35 -6.99 -12.05
N VAL A 14 -14.08 -7.36 -10.80
CA VAL A 14 -13.23 -6.54 -9.90
C VAL A 14 -11.81 -6.44 -10.45
N ASN A 15 -11.20 -7.55 -10.87
CA ASN A 15 -9.86 -7.54 -11.42
C ASN A 15 -9.79 -6.73 -12.73
N ALA A 16 -10.78 -6.87 -13.61
CA ALA A 16 -10.86 -6.10 -14.85
C ALA A 16 -11.01 -4.59 -14.58
N ASN A 17 -11.83 -4.21 -13.61
CA ASN A 17 -11.98 -2.80 -13.22
C ASN A 17 -10.72 -2.24 -12.56
N HIS A 18 -10.03 -3.04 -11.73
CA HIS A 18 -8.75 -2.66 -11.13
C HIS A 18 -7.67 -2.43 -12.20
N GLN A 19 -7.51 -3.36 -13.14
CA GLN A 19 -6.57 -3.20 -14.27
C GLN A 19 -6.93 -2.02 -15.18
N ARG A 20 -8.22 -1.73 -15.37
CA ARG A 20 -8.65 -0.54 -16.11
C ARG A 20 -8.21 0.75 -15.42
N ARG A 21 -8.39 0.85 -14.11
CA ARG A 21 -7.99 2.03 -13.32
C ARG A 21 -6.47 2.23 -13.28
N LEU A 22 -5.68 1.16 -13.39
CA LEU A 22 -4.23 1.27 -13.56
C LEU A 22 -3.81 1.83 -14.93
N LYS A 23 -4.63 1.64 -15.98
CA LYS A 23 -4.26 1.97 -17.38
C LYS A 23 -4.91 3.26 -17.90
N THR A 24 -6.02 3.69 -17.31
CA THR A 24 -6.85 4.75 -17.88
C THR A 24 -7.11 5.83 -16.84
N SER A 25 -6.52 7.02 -17.06
CA SER A 25 -6.80 8.23 -16.28
C SER A 25 -8.08 8.97 -16.68
N LYS A 26 -8.79 8.57 -17.75
CA LYS A 26 -9.76 9.43 -18.46
C LYS A 26 -11.16 8.88 -18.79
N GLU A 27 -11.63 7.74 -18.25
CA GLU A 27 -12.97 7.22 -18.60
C GLU A 27 -13.95 7.00 -17.43
N LYS A 28 -15.25 7.00 -17.82
CA LYS A 28 -16.40 7.55 -17.10
C LYS A 28 -16.54 7.21 -15.60
N PRO A 29 -16.84 8.24 -14.76
CA PRO A 29 -17.06 8.08 -13.33
C PRO A 29 -18.25 7.16 -12.99
N ASP A 30 -18.05 6.27 -12.02
CA ASP A 30 -19.14 5.61 -11.29
C ASP A 30 -19.94 6.68 -10.52
N TYR A 31 -21.21 6.48 -10.19
CA TYR A 31 -22.07 7.56 -9.64
C TYR A 31 -21.55 8.25 -8.34
N ASP A 32 -20.59 7.62 -7.64
CA ASP A 32 -19.90 8.11 -6.42
C ASP A 32 -18.59 8.91 -6.74
N ASP A 33 -18.18 8.96 -8.00
CA ASP A 33 -16.89 9.55 -8.44
C ASP A 33 -16.93 11.07 -8.67
N ASN A 34 -18.11 11.71 -8.58
CA ASN A 34 -18.23 13.17 -8.74
C ASN A 34 -17.59 13.94 -7.59
N LEU A 35 -17.43 13.31 -6.42
CA LEU A 35 -16.82 13.87 -5.21
C LEU A 35 -15.29 13.87 -5.24
N PHE A 36 -14.66 13.28 -6.26
CA PHE A 36 -13.20 13.15 -6.36
C PHE A 36 -12.65 13.83 -7.61
N GLY A 37 -11.42 14.33 -7.53
CA GLY A 37 -10.67 14.97 -8.60
C GLY A 37 -10.22 13.99 -9.68
N GLU A 38 -9.22 14.36 -10.48
CA GLU A 38 -8.64 13.47 -11.47
C GLU A 38 -7.79 12.36 -10.80
N PRO A 39 -7.68 11.17 -11.40
CA PRO A 39 -6.74 10.14 -10.97
C PRO A 39 -5.30 10.60 -11.12
N ASP A 40 -4.52 10.35 -10.08
CA ASP A 40 -3.09 10.63 -10.05
C ASP A 40 -2.30 9.49 -9.41
N GLU A 41 -1.00 9.47 -9.69
CA GLU A 41 -0.05 8.55 -9.10
C GLU A 41 0.36 9.01 -7.69
N GLY A 42 0.71 8.05 -6.83
CA GLY A 42 1.19 8.36 -5.50
C GLY A 42 1.84 7.18 -4.80
N ILE A 43 2.49 7.46 -3.68
CA ILE A 43 3.17 6.47 -2.84
C ILE A 43 2.52 6.45 -1.46
N VAL A 44 2.22 5.27 -0.94
CA VAL A 44 1.70 5.13 0.41
C VAL A 44 2.81 5.38 1.43
N ILE A 45 2.68 6.44 2.23
CA ILE A 45 3.61 6.77 3.31
C ILE A 45 3.28 5.94 4.55
N SER A 46 2.00 5.88 4.92
CA SER A 46 1.58 5.20 6.14
C SER A 46 0.18 4.61 6.05
N ARG A 47 -0.06 3.56 6.82
CA ARG A 47 -1.29 2.78 6.82
C ARG A 47 -2.00 2.85 8.17
N PHE A 48 -3.17 3.48 8.20
CA PHE A 48 -4.02 3.66 9.37
C PHE A 48 -5.34 2.86 9.27
N GLY A 49 -5.25 1.54 9.30
CA GLY A 49 -6.44 0.66 9.38
C GLY A 49 -7.36 0.73 8.16
N MET A 50 -8.30 1.69 8.13
CA MET A 50 -9.19 1.94 6.97
C MET A 50 -8.72 3.08 6.06
N HIS A 51 -7.69 3.82 6.48
CA HIS A 51 -7.14 4.97 5.76
C HIS A 51 -5.64 4.79 5.46
N ALA A 52 -5.12 5.51 4.49
CA ALA A 52 -3.70 5.62 4.22
C ALA A 52 -3.34 7.08 3.93
N ASP A 53 -2.15 7.50 4.35
CA ASP A 53 -1.58 8.76 3.91
C ASP A 53 -0.77 8.48 2.63
N VAL A 54 -1.09 9.21 1.57
CA VAL A 54 -0.51 9.05 0.22
C VAL A 54 0.23 10.32 -0.14
N GLU A 55 1.48 10.18 -0.53
CA GLU A 55 2.28 11.26 -1.12
C GLU A 55 1.95 11.35 -2.62
N SER A 56 1.59 12.56 -3.05
CA SER A 56 1.43 12.89 -4.48
C SER A 56 2.78 13.05 -5.16
N ALA A 57 2.78 13.12 -6.50
CA ALA A 57 4.00 13.41 -7.26
C ALA A 57 4.60 14.81 -6.93
N ASP A 58 3.77 15.73 -6.43
CA ASP A 58 4.18 17.08 -6.03
C ASP A 58 4.76 17.14 -4.60
N GLY A 59 4.77 16.02 -3.87
CA GLY A 59 5.27 15.92 -2.49
C GLY A 59 4.23 16.24 -1.41
N ASP A 60 3.01 16.61 -1.79
CA ASP A 60 1.92 16.84 -0.85
C ASP A 60 1.34 15.54 -0.31
N VAL A 61 1.00 15.51 0.99
CA VAL A 61 0.46 14.34 1.68
C VAL A 61 -1.04 14.43 1.84
N HIS A 62 -1.76 13.43 1.32
CA HIS A 62 -3.20 13.36 1.34
C HIS A 62 -3.70 12.13 2.09
N ARG A 63 -4.55 12.35 3.10
CA ARG A 63 -5.23 11.25 3.79
C ARG A 63 -6.36 10.71 2.92
N CYS A 64 -6.24 9.42 2.58
CA CYS A 64 -7.13 8.73 1.66
C CYS A 64 -7.87 7.57 2.33
N ASN A 65 -9.15 7.41 1.99
CA ASN A 65 -9.90 6.17 2.18
C ASN A 65 -9.43 5.11 1.18
N ILE A 66 -9.72 3.84 1.46
CA ILE A 66 -9.28 2.74 0.60
C ILE A 66 -10.48 2.00 0.06
N ARG A 67 -10.52 1.82 -1.26
CA ARG A 67 -11.61 1.05 -1.88
C ARG A 67 -11.62 -0.37 -1.33
N ARG A 68 -12.83 -0.87 -1.02
CA ARG A 68 -13.05 -2.23 -0.48
C ARG A 68 -12.53 -3.35 -1.39
N THR A 69 -12.32 -3.06 -2.67
CA THR A 69 -11.76 -3.99 -3.66
C THR A 69 -10.25 -4.24 -3.47
N ILE A 70 -9.54 -3.33 -2.79
CA ILE A 70 -8.12 -3.46 -2.48
C ILE A 70 -7.96 -4.45 -1.32
N ARG A 71 -7.25 -5.55 -1.58
CA ARG A 71 -7.08 -6.64 -0.61
C ARG A 71 -5.95 -6.40 0.38
N SER A 72 -4.88 -5.76 -0.07
CA SER A 72 -3.68 -5.44 0.70
C SER A 72 -3.17 -4.07 0.25
N LEU A 73 -2.77 -3.27 1.22
CA LEU A 73 -2.12 -1.98 1.02
C LEU A 73 -1.14 -1.76 2.17
N VAL A 74 0.13 -1.54 1.86
CA VAL A 74 1.22 -1.34 2.83
C VAL A 74 2.04 -0.10 2.46
N THR A 75 2.89 0.36 3.38
CA THR A 75 3.83 1.44 3.10
C THR A 75 4.77 1.07 1.95
N GLY A 76 5.04 2.04 1.07
CA GLY A 76 5.85 1.86 -0.15
C GLY A 76 5.06 1.34 -1.36
N ASP A 77 3.77 0.99 -1.21
CA ASP A 77 2.93 0.67 -2.37
C ASP A 77 2.76 1.90 -3.27
N ARG A 78 3.00 1.72 -4.58
CA ARG A 78 2.63 2.67 -5.63
C ARG A 78 1.15 2.51 -5.95
N VAL A 79 0.42 3.61 -5.99
CA VAL A 79 -1.03 3.60 -6.10
C VAL A 79 -1.55 4.63 -7.09
N VAL A 80 -2.72 4.31 -7.66
CA VAL A 80 -3.56 5.30 -8.31
C VAL A 80 -4.60 5.75 -7.28
N TRP A 81 -4.62 7.05 -7.00
CA TRP A 81 -5.49 7.67 -6.03
C TRP A 81 -6.17 8.90 -6.64
N ARG A 82 -7.21 9.40 -5.97
CA ARG A 82 -7.90 10.63 -6.38
C ARG A 82 -8.07 11.54 -5.17
N PRO A 83 -7.74 12.84 -5.27
CA PRO A 83 -8.03 13.78 -4.20
C PRO A 83 -9.54 13.95 -4.05
N GLY A 84 -10.02 14.18 -2.83
CA GLY A 84 -11.40 14.60 -2.63
C GLY A 84 -11.58 16.02 -3.14
N LYS A 85 -12.69 16.30 -3.83
CA LYS A 85 -13.04 17.67 -4.17
C LYS A 85 -13.50 18.40 -2.91
N PRO A 86 -13.22 19.71 -2.79
CA PRO A 86 -13.89 20.53 -1.80
C PRO A 86 -15.40 20.42 -2.03
N ALA A 87 -16.14 19.91 -1.05
CA ALA A 87 -17.58 20.09 -1.02
C ALA A 87 -17.88 21.49 -0.45
N ALA A 88 -19.16 21.86 -0.33
CA ALA A 88 -19.59 23.15 0.23
C ALA A 88 -18.79 23.56 1.48
N GLU A 89 -18.64 24.87 1.71
CA GLU A 89 -17.80 25.47 2.76
C GLU A 89 -17.74 24.64 4.05
N GLY A 90 -16.55 24.11 4.35
CA GLY A 90 -16.27 23.38 5.58
C GLY A 90 -16.24 21.84 5.47
N VAL A 91 -16.63 21.24 4.34
CA VAL A 91 -16.58 19.78 4.16
C VAL A 91 -15.40 19.39 3.28
N ASN A 92 -14.29 19.00 3.91
CA ASN A 92 -13.13 18.48 3.21
C ASN A 92 -13.29 16.96 2.99
N VAL A 93 -13.53 16.55 1.75
CA VAL A 93 -13.63 15.13 1.39
C VAL A 93 -12.22 14.55 1.37
N LYS A 94 -11.98 13.50 2.16
CA LYS A 94 -10.72 12.74 2.12
C LYS A 94 -10.54 12.09 0.76
N GLY A 95 -9.30 11.95 0.28
CA GLY A 95 -9.01 11.27 -0.99
C GLY A 95 -9.41 9.79 -0.98
N ILE A 96 -9.24 9.12 -2.11
CA ILE A 96 -9.52 7.67 -2.21
C ILE A 96 -8.43 6.95 -3.02
N VAL A 97 -7.92 5.85 -2.46
CA VAL A 97 -7.03 4.91 -3.16
C VAL A 97 -7.89 3.97 -3.99
N GLU A 98 -7.69 3.99 -5.31
CA GLU A 98 -8.52 3.24 -6.24
C GLU A 98 -7.90 1.92 -6.69
N ALA A 99 -6.60 1.95 -6.93
CA ALA A 99 -5.82 0.81 -7.42
C ALA A 99 -4.41 0.83 -6.82
N VAL A 100 -3.75 -0.31 -6.91
CA VAL A 100 -2.39 -0.55 -6.38
C VAL A 100 -1.62 -1.22 -7.50
N HIS A 101 -0.45 -0.70 -7.82
CA HIS A 101 0.43 -1.26 -8.83
C HIS A 101 1.04 -2.60 -8.38
N GLU A 102 1.64 -3.34 -9.31
CA GLU A 102 2.39 -4.53 -8.96
C GLU A 102 3.64 -4.17 -8.14
N ARG A 103 3.94 -5.00 -7.14
CA ARG A 103 5.06 -4.82 -6.22
C ARG A 103 6.33 -5.41 -6.84
N THR A 104 7.42 -4.67 -6.81
CA THR A 104 8.75 -5.19 -7.19
C THR A 104 9.34 -6.07 -6.11
N SER A 105 9.13 -5.70 -4.84
CA SER A 105 9.50 -6.49 -3.67
C SER A 105 8.43 -6.40 -2.59
N VAL A 106 8.39 -7.37 -1.68
CA VAL A 106 7.44 -7.39 -0.57
C VAL A 106 8.09 -7.95 0.69
N LEU A 107 8.18 -7.11 1.72
CA LEU A 107 8.63 -7.56 3.04
C LEU A 107 7.43 -8.14 3.79
N THR A 108 7.50 -9.43 4.11
CA THR A 108 6.44 -10.14 4.83
C THR A 108 6.90 -10.61 6.19
N ARG A 109 6.02 -10.47 7.18
CA ARG A 109 6.23 -11.01 8.52
C ARG A 109 5.31 -12.23 8.72
N PRO A 110 5.85 -13.39 9.13
CA PRO A 110 5.02 -14.49 9.59
C PRO A 110 4.42 -14.14 10.95
N ASP A 111 3.11 -14.28 11.05
CA ASP A 111 2.33 -14.14 12.28
C ASP A 111 1.80 -15.53 12.68
N PHE A 112 1.95 -15.90 13.95
CA PHE A 112 1.60 -17.24 14.45
C PHE A 112 0.12 -17.60 14.28
N TYR A 113 -0.77 -16.59 14.31
CA TYR A 113 -2.21 -16.81 14.21
C TYR A 113 -2.81 -16.33 12.89
N ASP A 114 -2.22 -15.28 12.31
CA ASP A 114 -2.79 -14.61 11.14
C ASP A 114 -2.06 -14.93 9.81
N GLY A 115 -1.10 -15.85 9.84
CA GLY A 115 -0.33 -16.26 8.68
C GLY A 115 0.65 -15.19 8.21
N VAL A 116 0.99 -15.21 6.92
CA VAL A 116 1.99 -14.30 6.35
C VAL A 116 1.33 -12.96 6.00
N LYS A 117 1.77 -11.87 6.64
CA LYS A 117 1.28 -10.51 6.36
C LYS A 117 2.36 -9.64 5.73
N PRO A 118 2.10 -8.96 4.60
CA PRO A 118 3.00 -7.94 4.09
C PRO A 118 3.02 -6.75 5.05
N ILE A 119 4.22 -6.22 5.30
CA ILE A 119 4.43 -5.04 6.15
C ILE A 119 4.94 -3.83 5.35
N ALA A 120 5.66 -4.07 4.26
CA ALA A 120 6.13 -3.03 3.34
C ALA A 120 6.35 -3.61 1.93
N ALA A 121 6.42 -2.74 0.92
CA ALA A 121 6.59 -3.12 -0.48
C ALA A 121 7.47 -2.13 -1.23
N ASN A 122 7.99 -2.56 -2.40
CA ASN A 122 8.87 -1.76 -3.26
C ASN A 122 10.10 -1.21 -2.51
N ILE A 123 10.73 -2.06 -1.70
CA ILE A 123 11.99 -1.79 -1.01
C ILE A 123 13.14 -2.30 -1.86
N ASP A 124 14.16 -1.46 -2.05
CA ASP A 124 15.36 -1.82 -2.81
C ASP A 124 16.58 -2.08 -1.91
N GLN A 125 16.53 -1.66 -0.64
CA GLN A 125 17.63 -1.84 0.32
C GLN A 125 17.09 -2.01 1.75
N ILE A 126 17.69 -2.92 2.52
CA ILE A 126 17.38 -3.10 3.93
C ILE A 126 18.59 -2.69 4.77
N VAL A 127 18.38 -1.82 5.75
CA VAL A 127 19.43 -1.43 6.71
C VAL A 127 19.18 -2.13 8.04
N ILE A 128 20.03 -3.09 8.38
CA ILE A 128 20.03 -3.83 9.64
C ILE A 128 20.78 -3.00 10.68
N VAL A 129 20.04 -2.24 11.47
CA VAL A 129 20.59 -1.40 12.53
C VAL A 129 20.70 -2.22 13.82
N SER A 130 21.91 -2.29 14.37
CA SER A 130 22.24 -2.95 15.63
C SER A 130 22.90 -1.95 16.59
N ALA A 131 23.03 -2.31 17.87
CA ALA A 131 23.70 -1.49 18.87
C ALA A 131 24.39 -2.37 19.91
N ILE A 132 25.40 -1.83 20.60
CA ILE A 132 26.11 -2.54 21.68
C ILE A 132 25.19 -2.77 22.89
N LEU A 133 24.37 -1.77 23.23
CA LEU A 133 23.41 -1.84 24.32
C LEU A 133 21.97 -1.88 23.75
N PRO A 134 21.05 -2.66 24.34
CA PRO A 134 21.22 -3.51 25.53
C PRO A 134 22.02 -4.80 25.28
N GLU A 135 22.07 -5.30 24.05
CA GLU A 135 22.86 -6.47 23.65
C GLU A 135 23.05 -6.48 22.12
N LEU A 136 24.25 -6.82 21.65
CA LEU A 136 24.51 -7.08 20.23
C LEU A 136 24.28 -8.56 19.91
N SER A 137 23.09 -8.90 19.41
CA SER A 137 22.75 -10.28 19.05
C SER A 137 23.04 -10.58 17.57
N LEU A 138 24.12 -11.33 17.31
CA LEU A 138 24.47 -11.77 15.95
C LEU A 138 23.40 -12.68 15.34
N ASN A 139 22.73 -13.49 16.16
CA ASN A 139 21.62 -14.35 15.70
C ASN A 139 20.45 -13.53 15.11
N ILE A 140 20.21 -12.31 15.59
CA ILE A 140 19.18 -11.44 15.00
C ILE A 140 19.65 -10.94 13.63
N ILE A 141 20.92 -10.55 13.49
CA ILE A 141 21.51 -10.11 12.23
C ILE A 141 21.41 -11.24 11.19
N ASP A 142 21.85 -12.45 11.52
CA ASP A 142 21.81 -13.61 10.61
C ASP A 142 20.40 -13.91 10.10
N ARG A 143 19.39 -13.80 10.98
CA ARG A 143 17.98 -14.00 10.60
C ARG A 143 17.48 -12.93 9.62
N TYR A 144 17.93 -11.68 9.77
CA TYR A 144 17.62 -10.64 8.79
C TYR A 144 18.37 -10.84 7.48
N LEU A 145 19.61 -11.33 7.50
CA LEU A 145 20.34 -11.67 6.28
C LEU A 145 19.62 -12.76 5.48
N VAL A 146 19.14 -13.82 6.14
CA VAL A 146 18.32 -14.86 5.49
C VAL A 146 17.06 -14.28 4.85
N ALA A 147 16.39 -13.34 5.53
CA ALA A 147 15.21 -12.67 4.98
C ALA A 147 15.56 -11.80 3.76
N CYS A 148 16.67 -11.06 3.82
CA CYS A 148 17.15 -10.21 2.73
C CYS A 148 17.47 -11.04 1.47
N GLU A 149 18.19 -12.15 1.63
CA GLU A 149 18.47 -13.10 0.54
C GLU A 149 17.21 -13.73 -0.04
N THR A 150 16.26 -14.12 0.81
CA THR A 150 14.98 -14.69 0.35
C THR A 150 14.18 -13.68 -0.49
N LEU A 151 14.33 -12.39 -0.19
CA LEU A 151 13.66 -11.29 -0.89
C LEU A 151 14.50 -10.71 -2.04
N GLN A 152 15.74 -11.17 -2.21
CA GLN A 152 16.71 -10.63 -3.16
C GLN A 152 16.94 -9.12 -2.99
N ILE A 153 17.04 -8.66 -1.74
CA ILE A 153 17.29 -7.27 -1.38
C ILE A 153 18.66 -7.17 -0.69
N GLU A 154 19.51 -6.27 -1.16
CA GLU A 154 20.86 -6.08 -0.61
C GLU A 154 20.79 -5.48 0.82
N PRO A 155 21.42 -6.13 1.83
CA PRO A 155 21.46 -5.62 3.19
C PRO A 155 22.66 -4.68 3.44
N ILE A 156 22.46 -3.67 4.29
CA ILE A 156 23.54 -2.90 4.93
C ILE A 156 23.47 -3.14 6.44
N ILE A 157 24.58 -3.51 7.06
CA ILE A 157 24.69 -3.62 8.53
C ILE A 157 25.24 -2.31 9.10
N VAL A 158 24.55 -1.75 10.09
CA VAL A 158 24.95 -0.54 10.83
C VAL A 158 25.05 -0.88 12.31
N LEU A 159 26.10 -0.39 12.97
CA LEU A 159 26.37 -0.54 14.41
C LEU A 159 26.41 0.83 15.09
#